data_AF-A0A7D5RY15-F1
#
_entry.id   AF-A0A7D5RY15-F1
#
_cell.length_a   1.000
_cell.length_b   1.000
_cell.length_c   1.000
_cell.angle_alpha   90.00
_cell.angle_beta   90.00
_cell.angle_gamma   90.00
#
_symmetry.space_group_name_H-M   'P 1'
#
loop_
_entity.id
_entity.type
_entity.pdbx_description
1 polymer ?
#
loop_
_entity_poly.entity_id
_entity_poly.type
_entity_poly.pdbx_seq_one_letter_code
_entity_poly.pdbx_strand_id
1 'polypeptide(L)'
;MSTLTWLFVLAADGGGKSGNHAVLYIEGINSDHHYFKHFVEFTGHRILSESCLEFEYVERTEAFMVPSEKAQYFLEMIERIQKPGFCIRGNDAIGSKGKHNCFTWLRSVLKLVDIDLGKSLFSPIITATKSFTQPEEYYQKDP
;
A
#
# COMPACT_ATOMS: atom_id res chain seq x y z
N MET A 1 23.37 -17.07 4.30
CA MET A 1 22.84 -16.20 5.39
C MET A 1 21.36 -16.06 5.14
N SER A 2 20.51 -16.32 6.14
CA SER A 2 19.06 -16.07 6.01
C SER A 2 18.83 -14.57 6.10
N THR A 3 18.35 -13.96 5.03
CA THR A 3 17.92 -12.56 5.05
C THR A 3 16.63 -12.49 5.86
N LEU A 4 16.59 -11.63 6.89
CA LEU A 4 15.32 -11.32 7.56
C LEU A 4 14.34 -10.79 6.51
N THR A 5 13.07 -11.15 6.63
CA THR A 5 12.01 -10.70 5.72
C THR A 5 10.94 -9.98 6.52
N TRP A 6 10.40 -8.93 5.92
CA TRP A 6 9.30 -8.14 6.45
C TRP A 6 8.08 -8.37 5.56
N LEU A 7 6.91 -8.45 6.19
CA LEU A 7 5.64 -8.65 5.52
C LEU A 7 5.12 -7.30 5.03
N PHE A 8 4.68 -7.24 3.78
CA PHE A 8 4.02 -6.07 3.18
C PHE A 8 2.59 -6.49 2.78
N VAL A 9 1.60 -5.73 3.23
CA VAL A 9 0.18 -5.93 2.89
C VAL A 9 -0.45 -4.59 2.58
N LEU A 10 -1.04 -4.44 1.39
CA LEU A 10 -1.87 -3.27 1.11
C LEU A 10 -3.29 -3.57 1.60
N ALA A 11 -3.73 -2.83 2.60
CA ALA A 11 -5.05 -2.89 3.19
C ALA A 11 -5.92 -1.73 2.71
N ALA A 12 -7.23 -1.96 2.62
CA ALA A 12 -8.20 -0.98 2.17
C ALA A 12 -9.45 -0.96 3.06
N ASP A 13 -10.06 0.21 3.15
CA ASP A 13 -11.32 0.45 3.87
C ASP A 13 -12.55 0.07 3.03
N GLY A 14 -12.56 -1.14 2.45
CA GLY A 14 -13.79 -1.79 1.96
C GLY A 14 -14.63 -1.07 0.89
N GLY A 15 -14.17 0.05 0.32
CA GLY A 15 -14.72 0.61 -0.92
C GLY A 15 -16.23 0.90 -0.89
N GLY A 16 -16.73 1.53 0.18
CA GLY A 16 -18.12 2.04 0.24
C GLY A 16 -18.33 3.38 -0.50
N LYS A 17 -19.48 4.04 -0.26
CA LYS A 17 -19.74 5.42 -0.76
C LYS A 17 -18.76 6.48 -0.22
N SER A 18 -17.86 6.11 0.69
CA SER A 18 -17.06 7.01 1.53
C SER A 18 -15.54 6.82 1.50
N GLY A 19 -14.95 5.83 0.79
CA GLY A 19 -13.49 5.66 0.84
C GLY A 19 -12.94 4.74 -0.24
N ASN A 20 -11.98 5.24 -1.02
CA ASN A 20 -11.05 4.41 -1.80
C ASN A 20 -9.72 4.33 -1.05
N HIS A 21 -9.74 4.39 0.29
CA HIS A 21 -8.54 4.63 1.07
C HIS A 21 -7.70 3.36 1.19
N ALA A 22 -6.40 3.56 1.17
CA ALA A 22 -5.44 2.48 1.16
C ALA A 22 -4.29 2.80 2.10
N VAL A 23 -3.89 1.78 2.85
CA VAL A 23 -2.76 1.81 3.77
C VAL A 23 -1.87 0.62 3.47
N LEU A 24 -0.57 0.86 3.36
CA LEU A 24 0.41 -0.19 3.33
C LEU A 24 0.80 -0.54 4.77
N TYR A 25 0.48 -1.76 5.17
CA TYR A 25 0.89 -2.37 6.42
C TYR A 25 2.21 -3.11 6.24
N ILE A 26 3.16 -2.82 7.12
CA ILE A 26 4.49 -3.44 7.15
C ILE A 26 4.73 -3.99 8.54
N GLU A 27 5.11 -5.26 8.65
CA GLU A 27 5.53 -5.85 9.92
C GLU A 27 6.79 -6.69 9.78
N GLY A 28 7.56 -6.77 10.85
CA GLY A 28 8.81 -7.50 10.84
C GLY A 28 9.52 -7.49 12.17
N ILE A 29 10.76 -7.96 12.15
CA ILE A 29 11.69 -7.94 13.27
C ILE A 29 12.86 -7.02 12.90
N ASN A 30 13.20 -6.10 13.80
CA ASN A 30 14.32 -5.17 13.59
C ASN A 30 15.67 -5.77 14.03
N SER A 31 16.76 -5.00 13.89
CA SER A 31 18.12 -5.43 14.27
C SER A 31 18.26 -5.78 15.76
N ASP A 32 17.40 -5.24 16.61
CA ASP A 32 17.40 -5.46 18.06
C ASP A 32 16.52 -6.66 18.46
N HIS A 33 16.07 -7.45 17.48
CA HIS A 33 15.15 -8.59 17.66
C HIS A 33 13.77 -8.22 18.23
N HIS A 34 13.36 -6.96 18.08
CA HIS A 34 12.02 -6.52 18.44
C HIS A 34 11.08 -6.56 17.25
N TYR A 35 9.89 -7.09 17.48
CA TYR A 35 8.78 -7.03 16.55
C TYR A 35 8.28 -5.59 16.42
N PHE A 36 7.90 -5.18 15.21
CA PHE A 36 7.29 -3.88 14.96
C PHE A 36 6.19 -3.97 13.90
N LYS A 37 5.34 -2.95 13.91
CA LYS A 37 4.34 -2.63 12.88
C LYS A 37 4.58 -1.22 12.38
N HIS A 38 4.38 -1.01 11.09
CA HIS A 38 4.55 0.29 10.45
C HIS A 38 3.51 0.46 9.36
N PHE A 39 2.99 1.68 9.24
CA PHE A 39 1.92 2.02 8.33
C PHE A 39 2.38 3.14 7.41
N VAL A 40 2.09 3.00 6.12
CA VAL A 40 2.34 4.03 5.12
C VAL A 40 1.05 4.34 4.39
N GLU A 41 0.67 5.62 4.31
CA GLU A 41 -0.51 6.05 3.56
C GLU A 41 -0.32 7.42 2.91
N PHE A 42 -1.14 7.69 1.90
CA PHE A 42 -1.26 9.01 1.27
C PHE A 42 -2.70 9.48 1.32
N THR A 43 -2.95 10.55 2.07
CA THR A 43 -4.30 11.10 2.30
C THR A 43 -4.72 12.16 1.27
N GLY A 44 -3.91 12.39 0.23
CA GLY A 44 -4.05 13.54 -0.67
C GLY A 44 -3.40 14.83 -0.14
N HIS A 45 -3.49 15.04 1.17
CA HIS A 45 -2.93 16.20 1.86
C HIS A 45 -1.49 15.96 2.34
N ARG A 46 -1.21 14.75 2.84
CA ARG A 46 0.09 14.34 3.39
C ARG A 46 0.38 12.87 3.13
N ILE A 47 1.66 12.53 3.19
CA ILE A 47 2.14 11.16 3.32
C ILE A 47 2.35 10.92 4.81
N LEU A 48 1.84 9.82 5.33
CA LEU A 48 2.07 9.36 6.69
C LEU A 48 2.89 8.07 6.65
N SER A 49 3.86 7.97 7.56
CA SER A 49 4.78 6.84 7.72
C SER A 49 5.02 6.67 9.22
N GLU A 50 4.14 5.91 9.89
CA GLU A 50 4.05 5.90 11.35
C GLU A 50 3.90 4.48 11.90
N SER A 51 4.43 4.23 13.10
CA SER A 51 4.34 2.91 13.76
C SER A 51 3.05 2.70 14.57
N CYS A 52 2.20 3.73 14.66
CA CYS A 52 0.95 3.68 15.41
C CYS A 52 -0.18 4.29 14.59
N LEU A 53 -0.95 3.45 13.91
CA LEU A 53 -2.16 3.83 13.20
C LEU A 53 -3.29 2.89 13.61
N GLU A 54 -4.42 3.44 14.04
CA GLU A 54 -5.66 2.67 14.16
C GLU A 54 -6.33 2.64 12.77
N PHE A 55 -6.20 1.50 12.08
CA PHE A 55 -6.83 1.28 10.78
C PHE A 55 -7.65 -0.01 10.80
N GLU A 56 -8.97 0.13 10.64
CA GLU A 56 -9.87 -1.01 10.48
C GLU A 56 -9.87 -1.43 9.01
N TYR A 57 -9.20 -2.55 8.71
CA TYR A 57 -9.10 -3.09 7.36
C TYR A 57 -10.28 -4.00 7.05
N VAL A 58 -10.89 -3.82 5.87
CA VAL A 58 -12.00 -4.67 5.40
C VAL A 58 -11.53 -5.61 4.29
N GLU A 59 -10.60 -5.14 3.45
CA GLU A 59 -10.02 -5.92 2.36
C GLU A 59 -8.51 -5.70 2.30
N ARG A 60 -7.78 -6.68 1.73
CA ARG A 60 -6.34 -6.58 1.52
C ARG A 60 -5.88 -7.25 0.25
N THR A 61 -4.66 -6.96 -0.18
CA THR A 61 -3.94 -7.78 -1.15
C THR A 61 -3.46 -9.09 -0.52
N GLU A 62 -2.86 -9.97 -1.32
CA GLU A 62 -1.97 -11.00 -0.80
C GLU A 62 -0.82 -10.37 0.01
N ALA A 63 -0.12 -11.21 0.78
CA ALA A 63 0.97 -10.78 1.62
C ALA A 63 2.30 -11.00 0.89
N PHE A 64 3.15 -9.97 0.85
CA PHE A 64 4.43 -10.00 0.15
C PHE A 64 5.57 -10.08 1.17
N MET A 65 6.48 -11.04 0.99
CA MET A 65 7.69 -11.16 1.79
C MET A 65 8.83 -10.36 1.16
N VAL A 66 9.23 -9.28 1.82
CA VAL A 66 10.27 -8.36 1.32
C VAL A 66 11.54 -8.53 2.17
N PRO A 67 12.73 -8.68 1.56
CA PRO A 67 13.98 -8.66 2.32
C PRO A 67 14.11 -7.38 3.16
N SER A 68 14.51 -7.52 4.43
CA SER A 68 14.53 -6.40 5.39
C SER A 68 15.37 -5.21 4.91
N GLU A 69 16.48 -5.45 4.21
CA GLU A 69 17.31 -4.40 3.62
C GLU A 69 16.54 -3.56 2.59
N LYS A 70 15.75 -4.22 1.72
CA LYS A 70 14.89 -3.52 0.74
C LYS A 70 13.76 -2.78 1.43
N ALA A 71 13.18 -3.37 2.48
CA ALA A 71 12.10 -2.76 3.23
C ALA A 71 12.56 -1.53 4.04
N GLN A 72 13.76 -1.56 4.61
CA GLN A 72 14.39 -0.40 5.26
C GLN A 72 14.66 0.71 4.24
N TYR A 73 15.27 0.37 3.10
CA TYR A 73 15.48 1.30 2.00
C TYR A 73 14.15 1.94 1.54
N PHE A 74 13.09 1.15 1.44
CA PHE A 74 11.75 1.63 1.12
C PHE A 74 11.27 2.70 2.12
N LEU A 75 11.35 2.43 3.42
CA LEU A 75 10.90 3.38 4.45
C LEU A 75 11.70 4.69 4.40
N GLU A 76 13.03 4.62 4.26
CA GLU A 76 13.89 5.80 4.10
C GLU A 76 13.54 6.63 2.85
N MET A 77 13.21 5.94 1.75
CA MET A 77 12.86 6.60 0.49
C MET A 77 11.48 7.28 0.56
N ILE A 78 10.50 6.65 1.22
CA ILE A 78 9.15 7.21 1.37
C ILE A 78 9.18 8.58 2.07
N GLU A 79 10.01 8.73 3.10
CA GLU A 79 10.18 10.00 3.82
C GLU A 79 10.73 11.13 2.94
N ARG A 80 11.45 10.79 1.86
CA ARG A 80 12.09 11.74 0.95
C ARG A 80 11.29 11.99 -0.32
N ILE A 81 10.27 11.19 -0.61
CA ILE A 81 9.47 11.32 -1.83
C ILE A 81 8.63 12.58 -1.76
N GLN A 82 8.69 13.38 -2.83
CA GLN A 82 7.82 14.53 -2.97
C GLN A 82 6.36 14.07 -3.07
N LYS A 83 5.50 14.67 -2.25
CA LYS A 83 4.06 14.41 -2.28
C LYS A 83 3.49 14.69 -3.68
N PRO A 84 2.78 13.74 -4.31
CA PRO A 84 2.15 13.99 -5.59
C PRO A 84 0.93 14.91 -5.46
N GLY A 85 0.44 15.42 -6.60
CA GLY A 85 -0.89 15.99 -6.66
C GLY A 85 -1.97 14.93 -6.43
N PHE A 86 -3.11 15.33 -5.89
CA PHE A 86 -4.22 14.40 -5.60
C PHE A 86 -5.29 14.39 -6.70
N CYS A 87 -5.77 13.19 -7.06
CA CYS A 87 -6.92 12.99 -7.93
C CYS A 87 -7.67 11.73 -7.49
N ILE A 88 -8.96 11.86 -7.17
CA ILE A 88 -9.82 10.77 -6.68
C ILE A 88 -9.82 9.55 -7.62
N ARG A 89 -9.76 9.78 -8.93
CA ARG A 89 -9.76 8.71 -9.95
C ARG A 89 -8.46 7.90 -9.99
N GLY A 90 -7.37 8.44 -9.43
CA GLY A 90 -6.06 7.83 -9.49
C GLY A 90 -5.27 8.17 -10.76
N ASN A 91 -3.99 7.82 -10.74
CA ASN A 91 -3.04 8.18 -11.80
C ASN A 91 -3.31 7.48 -13.14
N ASP A 92 -3.84 6.24 -13.13
CA ASP A 92 -4.11 5.52 -14.39
C ASP A 92 -5.30 6.08 -15.18
N ALA A 93 -6.13 6.91 -14.55
CA ALA A 93 -7.31 7.47 -15.19
C ALA A 93 -6.95 8.49 -16.26
N ILE A 94 -7.67 8.46 -17.39
CA ILE A 94 -7.46 9.41 -18.48
C ILE A 94 -7.67 10.85 -17.96
N GLY A 95 -6.68 11.72 -18.18
CA GLY A 95 -6.74 13.11 -17.74
C GLY A 95 -6.33 13.35 -16.28
N SER A 96 -5.80 12.34 -15.56
CA SER A 96 -5.25 12.48 -14.20
C SER A 96 -4.06 13.44 -14.13
N LYS A 97 -3.33 13.60 -15.24
CA LYS A 97 -2.14 14.48 -15.39
C LYS A 97 -1.08 14.21 -14.32
N GLY A 98 -0.79 12.94 -14.04
CA GLY A 98 0.24 12.55 -13.06
C GLY A 98 -0.21 12.61 -11.60
N LYS A 99 -1.47 12.96 -11.32
CA LYS A 99 -2.02 13.02 -9.96
C LYS A 99 -2.47 11.64 -9.49
N HIS A 100 -2.29 11.35 -8.21
CA HIS A 100 -2.62 10.05 -7.61
C HIS A 100 -3.80 10.17 -6.65
N ASN A 101 -4.54 9.08 -6.48
CA ASN A 101 -5.27 8.83 -5.24
C ASN A 101 -4.33 8.08 -4.27
N CYS A 102 -4.77 7.90 -3.02
CA CYS A 102 -4.12 7.06 -2.01
C CYS A 102 -3.58 5.75 -2.58
N PHE A 103 -4.43 4.96 -3.26
CA PHE A 103 -4.07 3.66 -3.79
C PHE A 103 -3.04 3.72 -4.93
N THR A 104 -3.28 4.53 -5.96
CA THR A 104 -2.35 4.62 -7.10
C THR A 104 -1.00 5.18 -6.70
N TRP A 105 -0.91 5.97 -5.63
CA TRP A 105 0.38 6.35 -5.05
C TRP A 105 1.03 5.16 -4.35
N LEU A 106 0.34 4.48 -3.43
CA LEU A 106 0.88 3.29 -2.75
C LEU A 106 1.35 2.21 -3.72
N ARG A 107 0.53 1.88 -4.72
CA ARG A 107 0.89 0.94 -5.79
C ARG A 107 2.12 1.40 -6.57
N SER A 108 2.33 2.70 -6.75
CA SER A 108 3.52 3.21 -7.46
C SER A 108 4.79 3.08 -6.63
N VAL A 109 4.72 3.34 -5.32
CA VAL A 109 5.89 3.24 -4.44
C VAL A 109 6.23 1.80 -4.09
N LEU A 110 5.26 0.88 -4.08
CA LEU A 110 5.50 -0.57 -3.92
C LEU A 110 6.45 -1.14 -4.98
N LYS A 111 6.54 -0.51 -6.16
CA LYS A 111 7.52 -0.90 -7.19
C LYS A 111 8.97 -0.71 -6.75
N LEU A 112 9.24 0.11 -5.73
CA LEU A 112 10.58 0.26 -5.14
C LEU A 112 11.08 -1.03 -4.46
N VAL A 113 10.17 -1.94 -4.11
CA VAL A 113 10.47 -3.24 -3.50
C VAL A 113 10.06 -4.40 -4.41
N ASP A 114 9.99 -4.16 -5.72
CA ASP A 114 9.65 -5.14 -6.76
C ASP A 114 8.24 -5.74 -6.64
N ILE A 115 7.31 -5.04 -5.96
CA ILE A 115 5.90 -5.44 -5.88
C ILE A 115 5.11 -4.66 -6.95
N ASP A 116 4.58 -5.37 -7.96
CA ASP A 116 3.73 -4.79 -9.00
C ASP A 116 2.35 -5.44 -9.00
N LEU A 117 1.34 -4.69 -8.51
CA LEU A 117 -0.05 -5.13 -8.49
C LEU A 117 -0.73 -5.09 -9.88
N GLY A 118 -0.01 -4.67 -10.93
CA GLY A 118 -0.55 -4.58 -12.28
C GLY A 118 -1.62 -3.49 -12.42
N LYS A 119 -2.41 -3.53 -13.49
CA LYS A 119 -3.50 -2.58 -13.78
C LYS A 119 -4.82 -3.34 -13.90
N SER A 120 -5.92 -2.70 -13.49
CA SER A 120 -7.26 -3.24 -13.68
C SER A 120 -7.83 -2.82 -15.03
N LEU A 121 -8.78 -3.58 -15.58
CA LEU A 121 -9.50 -3.21 -16.81
C LEU A 121 -10.26 -1.88 -16.70
N PHE A 122 -10.63 -1.47 -15.47
CA PHE A 122 -11.35 -0.23 -15.19
C PHE A 122 -10.44 0.97 -14.87
N SER A 123 -9.13 0.76 -14.77
CA SER A 123 -8.14 1.79 -14.44
C SER A 123 -8.19 3.04 -15.33
N PRO A 124 -8.54 2.99 -16.63
CA PRO A 124 -8.71 4.20 -17.44
C PRO A 124 -9.81 5.15 -16.95
N ILE A 125 -10.78 4.65 -16.17
CA ILE A 125 -11.90 5.42 -15.60
C ILE A 125 -11.59 5.78 -14.14
N ILE A 126 -11.27 4.78 -13.33
CA ILE A 126 -10.93 4.91 -11.92
C ILE A 126 -10.11 3.69 -11.48
N THR A 127 -9.03 3.93 -10.74
CA THR A 127 -8.32 2.85 -10.05
C THR A 127 -8.78 2.80 -8.60
N ALA A 128 -9.73 1.92 -8.34
CA ALA A 128 -10.26 1.62 -7.01
C ALA A 128 -9.45 0.50 -6.34
N THR A 129 -9.33 0.56 -5.01
CA THR A 129 -8.64 -0.44 -4.17
C THR A 129 -9.21 -1.84 -4.36
N LYS A 130 -10.54 -1.97 -4.32
CA LYS A 130 -11.29 -3.23 -4.50
C LYS A 130 -10.99 -4.01 -5.77
N SER A 131 -10.38 -3.37 -6.77
CA SER A 131 -9.95 -4.06 -8.00
C SER A 131 -8.71 -4.93 -7.77
N PHE A 132 -8.07 -4.83 -6.60
CA PHE A 132 -6.80 -5.48 -6.27
C PHE A 132 -6.81 -6.12 -4.87
N THR A 133 -7.88 -5.90 -4.09
CA THR A 133 -8.03 -6.41 -2.73
C THR A 133 -9.15 -7.45 -2.67
N GLN A 134 -9.08 -8.31 -1.67
CA GLN A 134 -10.09 -9.31 -1.35
C GLN A 134 -10.43 -9.24 0.15
N PRO A 135 -11.66 -9.58 0.55
CA PRO A 135 -12.02 -9.65 1.96
C PRO A 135 -11.36 -10.86 2.63
N GLU A 136 -11.39 -10.92 3.96
CA GLU A 136 -10.72 -11.97 4.74
C GLU A 136 -11.18 -13.39 4.33
N GLU A 137 -12.48 -13.57 4.08
CA GLU A 137 -13.07 -14.87 3.75
C GLU A 137 -12.58 -15.45 2.42
N TYR A 138 -12.01 -14.62 1.55
CA TYR A 138 -11.37 -15.09 0.32
C TYR A 138 -10.09 -15.88 0.65
N TYR A 139 -9.25 -15.34 1.54
CA TYR A 139 -7.96 -15.92 1.90
C TYR A 139 -8.08 -17.11 2.85
N GLN A 140 -9.16 -17.21 3.61
CA GLN A 140 -9.41 -18.37 4.49
C GLN A 140 -9.77 -19.65 3.72
N LYS A 141 -10.20 -19.54 2.45
CA LYS A 141 -10.64 -20.68 1.62
C LYS A 141 -9.49 -21.43 0.95
N ASP A 142 -8.30 -20.82 0.88
CA ASP A 142 -7.10 -21.40 0.27
C ASP A 142 -5.85 -20.82 0.98
N PRO A 143 -5.46 -21.38 2.15
CA PRO A 143 -4.41 -20.84 3.01
C PRO A 143 -2.98 -21.10 2.51
#